data_AF-A0A809S886-F1
#
_entry.id   AF-A0A809S886-F1
#
_cell.length_a   1.000
_cell.length_b   1.000
_cell.length_c   1.000
_cell.angle_alpha   90.00
_cell.angle_beta   90.00
_cell.angle_gamma   90.00
#
_symmetry.space_group_name_H-M   'P 1'
#
loop_
_entity.id
_entity.type
_entity.pdbx_description
1 polymer ?
#
loop_
_entity_poly.entity_id
_entity_poly.type
_entity_poly.pdbx_seq_one_letter_code
_entity_poly.pdbx_strand_id
1 'polypeptide(L)'
;MTTKRDTPSGRLCVQAYSPYTGTSWKHEWRESKSSDFPGQFLSIVKALEQEASNIVNLVEEDERQAKIRHDEWEIQQQKWCREEDEKKRIKNVKDSKNELLSIIETWADTKRIDEFFKDVELRAQDLSEKNRHTIEHRLMEARELLGTLDALERFKTWKSPMNRE
;
A
#
# COMPACT_ATOMS: atom_id res chain seq x y z
N MET A 1 12.61 16.34 33.72
CA MET A 1 11.16 16.62 33.66
C MET A 1 10.52 16.09 34.92
N THR A 2 10.04 16.97 35.80
CA THR A 2 9.53 16.58 37.12
C THR A 2 8.02 16.39 37.03
N THR A 3 7.56 15.15 36.86
CA THR A 3 6.14 14.83 36.84
C THR A 3 5.60 14.94 38.27
N LYS A 4 4.89 16.02 38.61
CA LYS A 4 4.16 16.14 39.88
C LYS A 4 3.05 15.08 39.88
N ARG A 5 3.21 14.04 40.69
CA ARG A 5 2.16 13.04 40.93
C ARG A 5 1.26 13.52 42.06
N ASP A 6 -0.05 13.39 41.88
CA ASP A 6 -1.00 13.64 42.97
C ASP A 6 -0.76 12.64 44.09
N THR A 7 -0.67 13.16 45.31
CA THR A 7 -0.44 12.37 46.52
C THR A 7 -1.69 12.47 47.41
N PRO A 8 -2.11 11.36 48.04
CA PRO A 8 -3.28 11.36 48.91
C PRO A 8 -3.00 12.23 50.14
N SER A 9 -3.75 13.34 50.25
CA SER A 9 -3.59 14.34 51.33
C SER A 9 -4.71 14.32 52.36
N GLY A 10 -5.76 13.52 52.14
CA GLY A 10 -6.96 13.47 52.98
C GLY A 10 -7.88 14.69 52.85
N ARG A 11 -7.63 15.58 51.87
CA ARG A 11 -8.39 16.82 51.64
C ARG A 11 -9.23 16.72 50.37
N LEU A 12 -10.33 17.48 50.32
CA LEU A 12 -11.20 17.49 49.15
C LEU A 12 -10.57 18.26 47.97
N CYS A 13 -10.75 17.73 46.75
CA CYS A 13 -10.34 18.36 45.50
C CYS A 13 -11.48 18.21 44.48
N VAL A 14 -11.81 19.30 43.79
CA VAL A 14 -12.72 19.28 42.65
C VAL A 14 -11.95 19.67 41.40
N GLN A 15 -12.14 18.89 40.34
CA GLN A 15 -11.55 19.12 39.04
C GLN A 15 -12.66 19.27 38.01
N ALA A 16 -12.60 20.35 37.24
CA ALA A 16 -13.39 20.51 36.03
C ALA A 16 -12.49 20.35 34.80
N TYR A 17 -13.07 19.84 33.73
CA TYR A 17 -12.40 19.70 32.44
C TYR A 17 -13.42 19.89 31.32
N SER A 18 -12.94 20.29 30.15
CA SER A 18 -13.77 20.36 28.95
C SER A 18 -13.97 18.95 28.39
N PRO A 19 -15.23 18.50 28.16
CA PRO A 19 -15.50 17.18 27.60
C PRO A 19 -15.24 17.11 26.08
N TYR A 20 -15.03 18.26 25.43
CA TYR A 20 -14.85 18.34 23.99
C TYR A 20 -13.42 17.95 23.60
N THR A 21 -13.33 17.02 22.65
CA THR A 21 -12.06 16.61 22.05
C THR A 21 -11.34 17.80 21.44
N GLY A 22 -10.00 17.80 21.48
CA GLY A 22 -9.19 18.90 20.92
C GLY A 22 -9.03 20.11 21.85
N THR A 23 -9.80 20.19 22.94
CA THR A 23 -9.61 21.20 23.98
C THR A 23 -8.78 20.65 25.14
N SER A 24 -7.88 21.47 25.71
CA SER A 24 -7.00 21.09 26.83
C SER A 24 -7.40 21.76 28.16
N TRP A 25 -8.58 22.40 28.19
CA TRP A 25 -9.02 23.15 29.36
C TRP A 25 -9.32 22.20 30.52
N LYS A 26 -8.63 22.46 31.63
CA LYS A 26 -8.75 21.75 32.91
C LYS A 26 -8.48 22.73 34.03
N HIS A 27 -9.29 22.69 35.07
CA HIS A 27 -9.09 23.50 36.27
C HIS A 27 -9.31 22.68 37.54
N GLU A 28 -8.56 22.98 38.59
CA GLU A 28 -8.58 22.25 39.86
C GLU A 28 -8.71 23.21 41.04
N TRP A 29 -9.62 22.89 41.96
CA TRP A 29 -9.79 23.57 43.24
C TRP A 29 -9.49 22.59 44.37
N ARG A 30 -8.51 22.93 45.22
CA ARG A 30 -8.06 22.08 46.34
C ARG A 30 -8.35 22.74 47.67
N GLU A 31 -8.88 21.97 48.62
CA GLU A 31 -9.18 22.46 49.96
C GLU A 31 -7.91 22.85 50.74
N SER A 32 -7.88 24.08 51.25
CA SER A 32 -6.71 24.64 51.96
C SER A 32 -6.74 24.36 53.47
N LYS A 33 -7.94 24.30 54.06
CA LYS A 33 -8.24 23.96 55.46
C LYS A 33 -9.53 23.14 55.52
N SER A 34 -9.62 22.20 56.43
CA SER A 34 -10.83 21.39 56.63
C SER A 34 -12.04 22.28 56.91
N SER A 35 -13.10 22.15 56.10
CA SER A 35 -14.36 22.91 56.16
C SER A 35 -14.38 24.26 55.43
N ASP A 36 -13.38 24.56 54.59
CA ASP A 36 -13.36 25.78 53.74
C ASP A 36 -14.17 25.59 52.45
N PHE A 37 -14.36 24.34 52.01
CA PHE A 37 -14.94 24.02 50.72
C PHE A 37 -16.38 24.52 50.50
N PRO A 38 -17.31 24.48 51.48
CA PRO A 38 -18.65 25.01 51.31
C PRO A 38 -18.70 26.49 50.92
N GLY A 39 -17.74 27.30 51.39
CA GLY A 39 -17.63 28.72 51.05
C GLY A 39 -17.09 28.98 49.63
N GLN A 40 -16.41 27.99 49.03
CA GLN A 40 -15.79 28.11 47.71
C GLN A 40 -16.74 27.72 46.55
N PHE A 41 -17.88 27.07 46.81
CA PHE A 41 -18.80 26.63 45.75
C PHE A 41 -19.25 27.78 44.84
N LEU A 42 -19.63 28.92 45.41
CA LEU A 42 -20.05 30.08 44.62
C LEU A 42 -18.92 30.63 43.76
N SER A 43 -17.66 30.59 44.23
CA SER A 43 -16.52 30.99 43.40
C SER A 43 -16.20 29.98 42.30
N ILE A 44 -16.41 28.69 42.55
CA ILE A 44 -16.24 27.64 41.53
C ILE A 44 -17.29 27.83 40.43
N VAL A 45 -18.56 28.01 40.78
CA VAL A 45 -19.64 28.24 39.80
C VAL A 45 -19.35 29.48 38.95
N LYS A 46 -18.96 30.61 39.56
CA LYS A 46 -18.60 31.83 38.80
C LYS A 46 -17.40 31.62 37.88
N ALA A 47 -16.38 30.89 38.33
CA ALA A 47 -15.22 30.58 37.50
C ALA A 47 -15.63 29.71 36.29
N LEU A 48 -16.50 28.72 36.49
CA LEU A 48 -17.04 27.89 35.41
C LEU A 48 -17.89 28.71 34.42
N GLU A 49 -18.74 29.62 34.91
CA GLU A 49 -19.53 30.52 34.06
C GLU A 49 -18.65 31.44 33.21
N GLN A 50 -17.54 31.94 33.76
CA GLN A 50 -16.58 32.78 33.04
C GLN A 50 -15.79 31.99 31.99
N GLU A 51 -15.40 30.77 32.32
CA GLU A 51 -14.61 29.91 31.44
C GLU A 51 -15.45 29.23 30.36
N ALA A 52 -16.78 29.19 30.49
CA ALA A 52 -17.68 28.63 29.48
C ALA A 52 -17.44 29.24 28.09
N SER A 53 -17.32 30.57 28.01
CA SER A 53 -17.01 31.27 26.74
C SER A 53 -15.63 30.93 26.19
N ASN A 54 -14.65 30.71 27.06
CA ASN A 54 -13.30 30.30 26.66
C ASN A 54 -13.32 28.88 26.07
N ILE A 55 -14.03 27.95 26.72
CA ILE A 55 -14.20 26.58 26.23
C ILE A 55 -14.87 26.58 24.85
N VAL A 56 -15.90 27.40 24.63
CA VAL A 56 -16.55 27.54 23.32
C VAL A 56 -15.54 27.99 22.26
N ASN A 57 -14.74 29.02 22.53
CA ASN A 57 -13.72 29.48 21.58
C ASN A 57 -12.66 28.42 21.28
N LEU A 58 -12.26 27.62 22.28
CA LEU A 58 -11.32 26.52 22.09
C LEU A 58 -11.90 25.41 21.20
N VAL A 59 -13.20 25.11 21.35
CA VAL A 59 -13.89 24.15 20.48
C VAL A 59 -13.97 24.67 19.06
N GLU A 60 -14.40 25.92 18.86
CA GLU A 60 -14.50 26.52 17.53
C GLU A 60 -13.14 26.56 16.81
N GLU A 61 -12.06 26.85 17.55
CA GLU A 61 -10.71 26.81 16.97
C GLU A 61 -10.28 25.39 16.59
N ASP A 62 -10.51 24.40 17.45
CA ASP A 62 -10.17 23.01 17.09
C ASP A 62 -10.99 22.53 15.88
N GLU A 63 -12.27 22.89 15.80
CA GLU A 63 -13.11 22.58 14.63
C GLU A 63 -12.57 23.22 13.34
N ARG A 64 -12.13 24.48 13.40
CA ARG A 64 -11.48 25.14 12.25
C ARG A 64 -10.21 24.41 11.83
N GLN A 65 -9.36 24.07 12.79
CA GLN A 65 -8.11 23.36 12.51
C GLN A 65 -8.37 21.93 12.02
N ALA A 66 -9.37 21.23 12.55
CA ALA A 66 -9.78 19.92 12.11
C ALA A 66 -10.25 19.93 10.66
N LYS A 67 -11.02 20.96 10.27
CA LYS A 67 -11.43 21.15 8.88
C LYS A 67 -10.23 21.38 7.96
N ILE A 68 -9.28 22.25 8.33
CA ILE A 68 -8.06 22.47 7.55
C ILE A 68 -7.27 21.17 7.37
N ARG A 69 -7.05 20.42 8.46
CA ARG A 69 -6.35 19.12 8.41
C ARG A 69 -7.07 18.12 7.51
N HIS A 70 -8.40 18.12 7.54
CA HIS A 70 -9.20 17.24 6.69
C HIS A 70 -9.05 17.61 5.21
N ASP A 71 -9.18 18.88 4.87
CA ASP A 71 -9.02 19.38 3.51
C ASP A 71 -7.59 19.10 2.97
N GLU A 72 -6.57 19.33 3.79
CA GLU A 72 -5.17 19.01 3.46
C GLU A 72 -4.95 17.51 3.23
N TRP A 73 -5.54 16.69 4.10
CA TRP A 73 -5.47 15.23 3.98
C TRP A 73 -6.14 14.77 2.69
N GLU A 74 -7.33 15.26 2.35
CA GLU A 74 -8.02 14.92 1.10
C GLU A 74 -7.20 15.29 -0.14
N ILE A 75 -6.64 16.50 -0.17
CA ILE A 75 -5.76 16.94 -1.28
C ILE A 75 -4.56 16.01 -1.40
N GLN A 76 -3.93 15.64 -0.28
CA GLN A 76 -2.77 14.76 -0.28
C GLN A 76 -3.12 13.34 -0.72
N GLN A 77 -4.26 12.80 -0.28
CA GLN A 77 -4.77 11.51 -0.74
C GLN A 77 -5.02 11.51 -2.24
N GLN A 78 -5.68 12.55 -2.78
CA GLN A 78 -5.94 12.65 -4.22
C GLN A 78 -4.64 12.74 -5.05
N LYS A 79 -3.60 13.40 -4.54
CA LYS A 79 -2.28 13.41 -5.19
C LYS A 79 -1.65 12.03 -5.15
N TRP A 80 -1.65 11.38 -3.99
CA TRP A 80 -1.06 10.06 -3.83
C TRP A 80 -1.75 9.00 -4.70
N CYS A 81 -3.09 8.97 -4.75
CA CYS A 81 -3.83 8.08 -5.64
C CYS A 81 -3.45 8.28 -7.11
N ARG A 82 -3.34 9.53 -7.58
CA ARG A 82 -2.94 9.83 -8.96
C ARG A 82 -1.52 9.35 -9.27
N GLU A 83 -0.59 9.56 -8.35
CA GLU A 83 0.79 9.10 -8.50
C GLU A 83 0.90 7.57 -8.50
N GLU A 84 0.16 6.89 -7.63
CA GLU A 84 0.11 5.43 -7.59
C GLU A 84 -0.49 4.85 -8.87
N ASP A 85 -1.57 5.44 -9.38
CA ASP A 85 -2.19 5.01 -10.64
C ASP A 85 -1.23 5.18 -11.83
N GLU A 86 -0.48 6.29 -11.89
CA GLU A 86 0.52 6.50 -12.94
C GLU A 86 1.67 5.51 -12.82
N LYS A 87 2.18 5.26 -11.61
CA LYS A 87 3.22 4.25 -11.37
C LYS A 87 2.75 2.85 -11.79
N LYS A 88 1.50 2.49 -11.47
CA LYS A 88 0.90 1.21 -11.89
C LYS A 88 0.78 1.12 -13.40
N ARG A 89 0.34 2.19 -14.09
CA ARG A 89 0.27 2.24 -15.55
C ARG A 89 1.64 2.01 -16.19
N ILE A 90 2.65 2.77 -15.76
CA ILE A 90 4.03 2.64 -16.27
C ILE A 90 4.56 1.22 -16.03
N LYS A 91 4.35 0.68 -14.83
CA LYS A 91 4.78 -0.68 -14.47
C LYS A 91 4.08 -1.72 -15.35
N ASN A 92 2.77 -1.63 -15.52
CA ASN A 92 2.00 -2.58 -16.33
C ASN A 92 2.46 -2.58 -17.79
N VAL A 93 2.73 -1.40 -18.36
CA VAL A 93 3.28 -1.27 -19.72
C VAL A 93 4.67 -1.93 -19.80
N LYS A 94 5.55 -1.64 -18.85
CA LYS A 94 6.90 -2.21 -18.81
C LYS A 94 6.87 -3.72 -18.67
N ASP A 95 6.09 -4.24 -17.73
CA ASP A 95 6.00 -5.67 -17.44
C ASP A 95 5.37 -6.42 -18.62
N SER A 96 4.36 -5.83 -19.28
CA SER A 96 3.74 -6.44 -20.47
C SER A 96 4.70 -6.45 -21.66
N LYS A 97 5.48 -5.37 -21.86
CA LYS A 97 6.53 -5.34 -22.88
C LYS A 97 7.60 -6.39 -22.62
N ASN A 98 8.05 -6.52 -21.37
CA ASN A 98 9.07 -7.51 -21.00
C ASN A 98 8.57 -8.95 -21.23
N GLU A 99 7.32 -9.23 -20.89
CA GLU A 99 6.72 -10.54 -21.14
C GLU A 99 6.59 -10.82 -22.64
N LEU A 100 6.18 -9.83 -23.44
CA LEU A 100 6.12 -9.98 -24.90
C LEU A 100 7.51 -10.28 -25.48
N LEU A 101 8.56 -9.59 -25.01
CA LEU A 101 9.94 -9.86 -25.43
C LEU A 101 10.37 -11.28 -25.07
N SER A 102 10.04 -11.76 -23.86
CA SER A 102 10.32 -13.14 -23.44
C SER A 102 9.59 -14.19 -24.28
N ILE A 103 8.35 -13.90 -24.71
CA ILE A 103 7.60 -14.77 -25.62
C ILE A 103 8.29 -14.80 -27.00
N ILE A 104 8.72 -13.64 -27.51
CA ILE A 104 9.43 -13.54 -28.80
C ILE A 104 10.75 -14.31 -28.75
N GLU A 105 11.52 -14.19 -27.66
CA GLU A 105 12.76 -14.95 -27.45
C GLU A 105 12.49 -16.46 -27.44
N THR A 106 11.49 -16.90 -26.68
CA THR A 106 11.09 -18.32 -26.66
C THR A 106 10.73 -18.80 -28.07
N TRP A 107 9.95 -18.03 -28.83
CA TRP A 107 9.56 -18.38 -30.19
C TRP A 107 10.76 -18.43 -31.15
N ALA A 108 11.71 -17.49 -31.02
CA ALA A 108 12.93 -17.47 -31.81
C ALA A 108 13.79 -18.72 -31.56
N ASP A 109 13.88 -19.15 -30.30
CA ASP A 109 14.59 -20.37 -29.93
C ASP A 109 13.88 -21.63 -30.46
N THR A 110 12.55 -21.73 -30.33
CA THR A 110 11.78 -22.83 -30.95
C THR A 110 12.00 -22.88 -32.45
N LYS A 111 11.93 -21.74 -33.14
CA LYS A 111 12.11 -21.66 -34.59
C LYS A 111 13.54 -22.07 -34.99
N ARG A 112 14.55 -21.63 -34.25
CA ARG A 112 15.95 -22.01 -34.49
C ARG A 112 16.16 -23.51 -34.33
N ILE A 113 15.55 -24.14 -33.33
CA ILE A 113 15.57 -25.60 -33.12
C ILE A 113 14.90 -26.32 -34.29
N ASP A 114 13.72 -25.87 -34.72
CA ASP A 114 13.00 -26.46 -35.86
C ASP A 114 13.76 -26.34 -37.18
N GLU A 115 14.38 -25.18 -37.44
CA GLU A 115 15.24 -24.96 -38.60
C GLU A 115 16.46 -25.88 -38.58
N PHE A 116 17.09 -26.04 -37.41
CA PHE A 116 18.19 -26.99 -37.24
C PHE A 116 17.76 -28.43 -37.59
N PHE A 117 16.61 -28.88 -37.06
CA PHE A 117 16.13 -30.23 -37.36
C PHE A 117 15.82 -30.44 -38.84
N LYS A 118 15.20 -29.46 -39.50
CA LYS A 118 14.93 -29.51 -40.95
C LYS A 118 16.21 -29.56 -41.78
N ASP A 119 17.23 -28.77 -41.43
CA ASP A 119 18.53 -28.78 -42.12
C ASP A 119 19.26 -30.11 -41.96
N VAL A 120 19.24 -30.71 -40.76
CA VAL A 120 19.83 -32.05 -40.52
C VAL A 120 19.11 -33.13 -41.32
N GLU A 121 17.78 -33.08 -41.37
CA GLU A 121 16.96 -34.03 -42.13
C GLU A 121 17.21 -33.92 -43.64
N LEU A 122 17.31 -32.70 -44.17
CA LEU A 122 17.67 -32.46 -45.58
C LEU A 122 19.05 -33.05 -45.92
N ARG A 123 20.06 -32.80 -45.08
CA ARG A 123 21.42 -33.35 -45.31
C ARG A 123 21.49 -34.87 -45.14
N ALA A 124 20.60 -35.45 -44.35
CA ALA A 124 20.52 -36.90 -44.18
C ALA A 124 20.00 -37.63 -45.43
N GLN A 125 19.27 -36.93 -46.32
CA GLN A 125 18.77 -37.52 -47.57
C GLN A 125 19.89 -37.87 -48.56
N ASP A 126 21.02 -37.15 -48.51
CA ASP A 126 22.19 -37.41 -49.36
C ASP A 126 23.09 -38.55 -48.83
N LEU A 127 22.77 -39.12 -47.67
CA LEU A 127 23.55 -40.20 -47.04
C LEU A 127 23.08 -41.59 -47.48
N SER A 128 23.94 -42.59 -47.27
CA SER A 128 23.56 -43.99 -47.44
C SER A 128 22.41 -44.40 -46.52
N GLU A 129 21.59 -45.35 -46.96
CA GLU A 129 20.34 -45.75 -46.29
C GLU A 129 20.51 -46.12 -44.80
N LYS A 130 21.62 -46.80 -44.47
CA LYS A 130 21.98 -47.16 -43.09
C LYS A 130 22.30 -45.94 -42.22
N ASN A 131 22.99 -44.96 -42.79
CA ASN A 131 23.35 -43.73 -42.07
C ASN A 131 22.13 -42.81 -41.94
N ARG A 132 21.28 -42.74 -42.97
CA ARG A 132 20.01 -42.01 -42.93
C ARG A 132 19.11 -42.47 -41.78
N HIS A 133 18.89 -43.78 -41.65
CA HIS A 133 18.08 -44.33 -40.55
C HIS A 133 18.65 -44.05 -39.15
N THR A 134 19.98 -44.02 -39.02
CA THR A 134 20.63 -43.69 -37.74
C THR A 134 20.39 -42.23 -37.36
N ILE A 135 20.43 -41.32 -38.34
CA ILE A 135 20.17 -39.89 -38.14
C ILE A 135 18.67 -39.65 -37.82
N GLU A 136 17.76 -40.28 -38.56
CA GLU A 136 16.30 -40.18 -38.34
C GLU A 136 15.91 -40.63 -36.92
N HIS A 137 16.45 -41.76 -36.46
CA HIS A 137 16.21 -42.25 -35.10
C HIS A 137 16.66 -41.24 -34.03
N ARG A 138 17.84 -40.64 -34.20
CA ARG A 138 18.37 -39.64 -33.27
C ARG A 138 17.59 -38.32 -33.30
N LEU A 139 17.07 -37.93 -34.45
CA LEU A 139 16.19 -36.75 -34.58
C LEU A 139 14.88 -36.97 -33.81
N MET A 140 14.31 -38.18 -33.86
CA MET A 140 13.12 -38.54 -33.11
C MET A 140 13.36 -38.44 -31.59
N GLU A 141 14.44 -39.04 -31.08
CA GLU A 141 14.81 -38.96 -29.65
C GLU A 141 15.05 -37.51 -29.19
N ALA A 142 15.71 -36.69 -30.03
CA ALA A 142 15.96 -35.29 -29.73
C ALA A 142 14.66 -34.45 -29.68
N ARG A 143 13.68 -34.75 -30.53
CA ARG A 143 12.35 -34.11 -30.51
C ARG A 143 11.55 -34.50 -29.26
N GLU A 144 11.59 -35.77 -28.85
CA GLU A 144 10.96 -36.22 -27.61
C GLU A 144 11.58 -35.57 -26.37
N LEU A 145 12.91 -35.41 -26.35
CA LEU A 145 13.63 -34.79 -25.24
C LEU A 145 13.29 -33.30 -25.06
N LEU A 146 13.06 -32.57 -26.16
CA LEU A 146 12.81 -31.13 -26.13
C LEU A 146 11.36 -30.74 -25.81
N GLY A 147 10.40 -31.67 -25.97
CA GLY A 147 8.98 -31.44 -25.65
C GLY A 147 8.29 -30.34 -26.47
N THR A 148 7.00 -30.08 -26.21
CA THR A 148 6.22 -29.03 -26.88
C THR A 148 6.67 -27.63 -26.44
N LEU A 149 7.66 -27.09 -27.14
CA LEU A 149 8.09 -25.69 -27.09
C LEU A 149 7.11 -24.76 -27.83
N ASP A 150 5.80 -24.89 -27.56
CA ASP A 150 4.79 -24.12 -28.29
C ASP A 150 4.64 -22.70 -27.73
N ALA A 151 5.42 -21.78 -28.30
CA ALA A 151 5.33 -20.36 -27.99
C ALA A 151 3.94 -19.77 -28.29
N LEU A 152 3.13 -20.41 -29.16
CA LEU A 152 1.77 -19.98 -29.48
C LEU A 152 0.82 -20.16 -28.29
N GLU A 153 0.96 -21.25 -27.53
CA GLU A 153 0.20 -21.49 -26.29
C GLU A 153 0.58 -20.47 -25.20
N ARG A 154 1.87 -20.11 -25.10
CA ARG A 154 2.32 -19.04 -24.20
C ARG A 154 1.76 -17.67 -24.58
N PHE A 155 1.69 -17.36 -25.88
CA PHE A 155 1.08 -16.12 -26.36
C PHE A 155 -0.42 -16.03 -26.07
N LYS A 156 -1.16 -17.15 -26.13
CA LYS A 156 -2.58 -17.18 -25.73
C LYS A 156 -2.80 -16.82 -24.26
N THR A 157 -1.82 -17.10 -23.39
CA THR A 157 -1.88 -16.76 -21.96
C THR A 157 -1.40 -15.34 -21.62
N TRP A 158 -0.83 -14.62 -22.59
CA TRP A 158 -0.33 -13.26 -22.40
C TRP A 158 -1.47 -12.28 -22.13
N LYS A 159 -1.31 -11.43 -21.11
CA LYS A 159 -2.29 -10.40 -20.75
C LYS A 159 -1.84 -9.02 -21.24
N SER A 160 -2.71 -8.38 -22.03
CA SER A 160 -2.57 -6.99 -22.44
C SER A 160 -2.46 -6.06 -21.21
N PRO A 161 -1.70 -4.95 -21.30
CA PRO A 161 -1.58 -3.98 -20.21
C PRO A 161 -2.93 -3.43 -19.71
N MET A 162 -3.95 -3.41 -20.59
CA MET A 162 -5.30 -2.94 -20.27
C MET A 162 -6.15 -3.99 -19.51
N ASN A 163 -5.75 -5.25 -19.52
CA ASN A 163 -6.47 -6.38 -18.90
C ASN A 163 -5.75 -6.93 -17.66
N ARG A 164 -4.83 -6.15 -17.08
CA ARG A 164 -4.17 -6.45 -15.81
C ARG A 164 -4.82 -5.61 -14.72
N GLU A 165 -5.69 -6.28 -13.94
CA GLU A 165 -6.26 -5.77 -12.69
C GLU A 165 -5.21 -5.68 -11.59
#